data_AF-A0A354X6S2-F1
#
_entry.id   AF-A0A354X6S2-F1
#
_cell.length_a   1.000
_cell.length_b   1.000
_cell.length_c   1.000
_cell.angle_alpha   90.00
_cell.angle_beta   90.00
_cell.angle_gamma   90.00
#
_symmetry.space_group_name_H-M   'P 1'
#
loop_
_entity.id
_entity.type
_entity.pdbx_description
1 polymer ?
#
loop_
_entity_poly.entity_id
_entity_poly.type
_entity_poly.pdbx_seq_one_letter_code
_entity_poly.pdbx_strand_id
1 'polypeptide(L)'
;GWEVFSFPVDYAFSKNKDYRKEANPEGHPAYYRGTFKLDETGDTFLDMSRWSKGMIWVNGKAIGRYWHIGPQQALYVPGCWLKKGGNEVIVLDLGGPEETRLKGLREPILNVLSLKGSAYAHRKTGENLDLSAENPAHTGSFNAGNGWQHVKFGKTQVIRYFCLESLNTHGGDPYASIAELELSGEDGKPVSRQHWKVVYADSEETNDANNIASNVFDLQESTFWHTGYSTIAPPHPHQIVIDLGEDKAIGGFSYLPRPEPGKPGMIKDYKLYVKKSPFKL
;
A
#
# COMPACT_ATOMS: atom_id res chain seq x y z
N GLY A 1 -30.91 -1.05 -22.55
CA GLY A 1 -29.83 -1.88 -23.12
C GLY A 1 -28.51 -1.22 -22.85
N TRP A 2 -27.41 -1.95 -22.92
CA TRP A 2 -26.06 -1.39 -22.76
C TRP A 2 -25.40 -1.20 -24.13
N GLU A 3 -24.71 -0.08 -24.30
CA GLU A 3 -23.72 0.12 -25.36
C GLU A 3 -22.32 -0.03 -24.75
N VAL A 4 -21.44 -0.77 -25.42
CA VAL A 4 -20.12 -1.14 -24.88
C VAL A 4 -19.04 -0.70 -25.86
N PHE A 5 -18.08 0.09 -25.38
CA PHE A 5 -16.97 0.62 -26.17
C PHE A 5 -15.64 0.11 -25.62
N SER A 6 -14.87 -0.59 -26.45
CA SER A 6 -13.52 -1.05 -26.09
C SER A 6 -12.48 0.04 -26.34
N PHE A 7 -11.65 0.31 -25.34
CA PHE A 7 -10.49 1.20 -25.42
C PHE A 7 -9.20 0.37 -25.27
N PRO A 8 -8.71 -0.24 -26.36
CA PRO A 8 -7.50 -1.06 -26.30
C PRO A 8 -6.24 -0.19 -26.11
N VAL A 9 -5.14 -0.83 -25.69
CA VAL A 9 -3.87 -0.15 -25.35
C VAL A 9 -2.89 -0.06 -26.52
N ASP A 10 -3.31 -0.46 -27.71
CA ASP A 10 -2.50 -0.42 -28.91
C ASP A 10 -2.15 1.02 -29.27
N TYR A 11 -0.87 1.28 -29.56
CA TYR A 11 -0.43 2.58 -30.05
C TYR A 11 -1.20 3.02 -31.31
N ALA A 12 -1.55 2.08 -32.20
CA ALA A 12 -2.34 2.37 -33.39
C ALA A 12 -3.72 2.95 -33.03
N PHE A 13 -4.36 2.43 -31.98
CA PHE A 13 -5.61 2.99 -31.48
C PHE A 13 -5.38 4.39 -30.90
N SER A 14 -4.38 4.58 -30.04
CA SER A 14 -4.06 5.88 -29.47
C SER A 14 -3.74 6.92 -30.54
N LYS A 15 -2.99 6.55 -31.58
CA LYS A 15 -2.60 7.42 -32.69
C LYS A 15 -3.76 7.78 -33.60
N ASN A 16 -4.69 6.86 -33.84
CA ASN A 16 -5.85 7.09 -34.70
C ASN A 16 -6.96 7.80 -33.92
N LYS A 17 -6.75 9.10 -33.67
CA LYS A 17 -7.68 10.02 -33.03
C LYS A 17 -7.70 11.33 -33.80
N ASP A 18 -8.82 12.03 -33.73
CA ASP A 18 -8.95 13.38 -34.29
C ASP A 18 -8.35 14.41 -33.32
N TYR A 19 -7.02 14.54 -33.36
CA TYR A 19 -6.29 15.46 -32.48
C TYR A 19 -6.52 16.92 -32.89
N ARG A 20 -6.95 17.73 -31.93
CA ARG A 20 -7.20 19.16 -32.11
C ARG A 20 -6.42 19.98 -31.09
N LYS A 21 -6.11 21.24 -31.44
CA LYS A 21 -5.53 22.21 -30.51
C LYS A 21 -6.65 22.78 -29.66
N GLU A 22 -6.99 22.08 -28.58
CA GLU A 22 -8.13 22.40 -27.72
C GLU A 22 -7.75 22.21 -26.26
N ALA A 23 -8.30 23.07 -25.38
CA ALA A 23 -8.12 22.95 -23.94
C ALA A 23 -9.14 21.93 -23.37
N ASN A 24 -8.77 21.27 -22.27
CA ASN A 24 -9.65 20.33 -21.56
C ASN A 24 -9.86 20.81 -20.11
N PRO A 25 -10.55 21.95 -19.89
CA PRO A 25 -10.70 22.56 -18.56
C PRO A 25 -11.52 21.69 -17.59
N GLU A 26 -12.37 20.81 -18.10
CA GLU A 26 -13.22 19.92 -17.30
C GLU A 26 -12.49 18.62 -16.91
N GLY A 27 -11.27 18.38 -17.40
CA GLY A 27 -10.45 17.24 -16.99
C GLY A 27 -10.98 15.88 -17.46
N HIS A 28 -11.71 15.83 -18.58
CA HIS A 28 -12.22 14.57 -19.13
C HIS A 28 -11.07 13.65 -19.57
N PRO A 29 -11.27 12.32 -19.59
CA PRO A 29 -10.29 11.40 -20.16
C PRO A 29 -9.94 11.78 -21.61
N ALA A 30 -8.65 12.01 -21.89
CA ALA A 30 -8.20 12.51 -23.18
C ALA A 30 -6.85 11.95 -23.60
N TYR A 31 -6.63 11.90 -24.93
CA TYR A 31 -5.32 11.67 -25.51
C TYR A 31 -4.67 13.01 -25.84
N TYR A 32 -3.49 13.25 -25.28
CA TYR A 32 -2.64 14.40 -25.58
C TYR A 32 -1.51 13.96 -26.52
N ARG A 33 -1.21 14.76 -27.54
CA ARG A 33 -0.14 14.45 -28.51
C ARG A 33 0.81 15.63 -28.66
N GLY A 34 2.11 15.35 -28.65
CA GLY A 34 3.17 16.32 -28.83
C GLY A 34 4.28 15.80 -29.72
N THR A 35 5.07 16.72 -30.28
CA THR A 35 6.29 16.40 -31.02
C THR A 35 7.43 17.30 -30.55
N PHE A 36 8.65 16.76 -30.52
CA PHE A 36 9.84 17.50 -30.13
C PHE A 36 11.04 17.10 -30.98
N LYS A 37 12.08 17.94 -31.02
CA LYS A 37 13.32 17.66 -31.73
C LYS A 37 14.45 17.37 -30.76
N LEU A 38 15.33 16.45 -31.14
CA LEU A 38 16.56 16.12 -30.41
C LEU A 38 17.76 16.17 -31.37
N ASP A 39 18.83 16.84 -30.98
CA ASP A 39 20.10 16.80 -31.71
C ASP A 39 20.94 15.56 -31.32
N GLU A 40 20.74 15.10 -30.09
CA GLU A 40 21.38 13.92 -29.51
C GLU A 40 20.38 13.07 -28.73
N THR A 41 20.62 11.77 -28.68
CA THR A 41 19.78 10.80 -27.97
C THR A 41 20.49 10.31 -26.74
N GLY A 42 19.74 10.06 -25.68
CA GLY A 42 20.22 9.45 -24.46
C GLY A 42 19.02 9.06 -23.60
N ASP A 43 19.29 8.27 -22.56
CA ASP A 43 18.29 7.91 -21.58
C ASP A 43 17.74 9.16 -20.87
N THR A 44 16.45 9.14 -20.56
CA THR A 44 15.80 10.22 -19.81
C THR A 44 14.66 9.66 -18.97
N PHE A 45 14.13 10.49 -18.08
CA PHE A 45 12.93 10.18 -17.30
C PHE A 45 11.87 11.24 -17.57
N LEU A 46 10.71 10.86 -18.12
CA LEU A 46 9.62 11.79 -18.34
C LEU A 46 8.90 12.07 -17.03
N ASP A 47 8.92 13.34 -16.61
CA ASP A 47 8.24 13.84 -15.43
C ASP A 47 6.71 13.82 -15.63
N MET A 48 6.04 13.01 -14.82
CA MET A 48 4.59 12.82 -14.84
C MET A 48 3.91 13.47 -13.60
N SER A 49 4.65 14.21 -12.77
CA SER A 49 4.16 14.74 -11.48
C SER A 49 2.99 15.74 -11.60
N ARG A 50 2.82 16.34 -12.79
CA ARG A 50 1.73 17.27 -13.12
C ARG A 50 0.60 16.63 -13.93
N TRP A 51 0.69 15.32 -14.17
CA TRP A 51 -0.34 14.53 -14.86
C TRP A 51 -1.15 13.72 -13.85
N SER A 52 -2.34 13.23 -14.22
CA SER A 52 -3.24 12.57 -13.27
C SER A 52 -2.97 11.06 -13.12
N LYS A 53 -3.46 10.25 -14.06
CA LYS A 53 -3.34 8.79 -14.11
C LYS A 53 -3.52 8.35 -15.54
N GLY A 54 -2.64 7.46 -16.02
CA GLY A 54 -2.68 7.16 -17.43
C GLY A 54 -1.57 6.24 -17.94
N MET A 55 -1.30 6.34 -19.23
CA MET A 55 -0.19 5.67 -19.90
C MET A 55 0.37 6.54 -21.03
N ILE A 56 1.63 6.32 -21.37
CA ILE A 56 2.36 7.14 -22.34
C ILE A 56 3.07 6.28 -23.38
N TRP A 57 3.10 6.78 -24.62
CA TRP A 57 3.86 6.23 -25.72
C TRP A 57 4.86 7.26 -26.24
N VAL A 58 6.08 6.81 -26.52
CA VAL A 58 7.13 7.62 -27.17
C VAL A 58 7.54 6.90 -28.45
N ASN A 59 7.43 7.57 -29.59
CA ASN A 59 7.74 7.00 -30.91
C ASN A 59 7.07 5.63 -31.17
N GLY A 60 5.84 5.45 -30.69
CA GLY A 60 5.09 4.20 -30.82
C GLY A 60 5.41 3.11 -29.79
N LYS A 61 6.38 3.34 -28.89
CA LYS A 61 6.72 2.43 -27.80
C LYS A 61 5.90 2.76 -26.57
N ALA A 62 5.16 1.79 -26.04
CA ALA A 62 4.44 1.95 -24.78
C ALA A 62 5.47 1.99 -23.63
N ILE A 63 5.59 3.14 -22.97
CA ILE A 63 6.56 3.35 -21.89
C ILE A 63 6.08 2.75 -20.58
N GLY A 64 4.79 2.89 -20.28
CA GLY A 64 4.21 2.37 -19.05
C GLY A 64 3.05 3.21 -18.52
N ARG A 65 2.62 2.87 -17.30
CA ARG A 65 1.56 3.56 -16.56
C ARG A 65 2.17 4.60 -15.64
N TYR A 66 1.44 5.68 -15.39
CA TYR A 66 1.77 6.67 -14.35
C TYR A 66 0.54 6.95 -13.49
N TRP A 67 0.77 7.43 -12.27
CA TRP A 67 -0.28 7.90 -11.38
C TRP A 67 0.30 8.90 -10.37
N HIS A 68 -0.30 10.09 -10.28
CA HIS A 68 0.16 11.19 -9.42
C HIS A 68 0.31 10.83 -7.94
N ILE A 69 -0.36 9.77 -7.45
CA ILE A 69 -0.24 9.34 -6.04
C ILE A 69 1.17 8.84 -5.71
N GLY A 70 1.96 8.42 -6.70
CA GLY A 70 3.33 7.96 -6.51
C GLY A 70 3.44 6.50 -6.01
N PRO A 71 4.60 6.10 -5.45
CA PRO A 71 5.76 6.96 -5.17
C PRO A 71 6.59 7.33 -6.42
N GLN A 72 6.40 6.59 -7.52
CA GLN A 72 7.01 6.89 -8.82
C GLN A 72 6.33 8.08 -9.49
N GLN A 73 7.10 9.11 -9.83
CA GLN A 73 6.62 10.32 -10.54
C GLN A 73 7.30 10.53 -11.90
N ALA A 74 8.34 9.77 -12.23
CA ALA A 74 8.99 9.85 -13.53
C ALA A 74 9.10 8.48 -14.22
N LEU A 75 8.87 8.44 -15.53
CA LEU A 75 8.93 7.24 -16.35
C LEU A 75 10.22 7.18 -17.16
N TYR A 76 10.97 6.09 -17.00
CA TYR A 76 12.19 5.85 -17.77
C TYR A 76 11.88 5.70 -19.27
N VAL A 77 12.59 6.45 -20.10
CA VAL A 77 12.56 6.36 -21.56
C VAL A 77 13.95 5.98 -22.04
N PRO A 78 14.13 4.76 -22.57
CA PRO A 78 15.40 4.34 -23.15
C PRO A 78 15.79 5.23 -24.33
N GLY A 79 17.04 5.68 -24.36
CA GLY A 79 17.58 6.51 -25.43
C GLY A 79 17.53 5.82 -26.79
N CYS A 80 17.58 4.48 -26.82
CA CYS A 80 17.43 3.68 -28.05
C CYS A 80 16.02 3.73 -28.66
N TRP A 81 15.02 4.24 -27.93
CA TRP A 81 13.67 4.50 -28.45
C TRP A 81 13.47 5.96 -28.89
N LEU A 82 14.45 6.82 -28.64
CA LEU A 82 14.51 8.18 -29.14
C LEU A 82 15.28 8.23 -30.46
N LYS A 83 15.06 9.30 -31.21
CA LYS A 83 15.70 9.53 -32.52
C LYS A 83 16.29 10.93 -32.56
N LYS A 84 17.41 11.10 -33.27
CA LYS A 84 17.82 12.43 -33.72
C LYS A 84 16.75 13.00 -34.65
N GLY A 85 16.49 14.30 -34.56
CA GLY A 85 15.38 14.96 -35.24
C GLY A 85 14.04 14.75 -34.54
N GLY A 86 12.97 14.50 -35.31
CA GLY A 86 11.59 14.50 -34.83
C GLY A 86 11.20 13.27 -34.02
N ASN A 87 10.66 13.51 -32.82
CA ASN A 87 10.10 12.52 -31.92
C ASN A 87 8.62 12.83 -31.65
N GLU A 88 7.84 11.80 -31.34
CA GLU A 88 6.43 11.91 -30.96
C GLU A 88 6.21 11.38 -29.55
N VAL A 89 5.31 12.03 -28.83
CA VAL A 89 4.75 11.54 -27.58
C VAL A 89 3.23 11.57 -27.63
N ILE A 90 2.60 10.51 -27.12
CA ILE A 90 1.16 10.45 -26.89
C ILE A 90 0.94 10.06 -25.42
N VAL A 91 0.07 10.80 -24.72
CA VAL A 91 -0.32 10.52 -23.34
C VAL A 91 -1.82 10.28 -23.30
N LEU A 92 -2.25 9.14 -22.76
CA LEU A 92 -3.64 8.96 -22.32
C LEU A 92 -3.69 9.40 -20.86
N ASP A 93 -4.43 10.46 -20.55
CA ASP A 93 -4.66 10.94 -19.18
C ASP A 93 -6.15 10.83 -18.83
N LEU A 94 -6.47 10.27 -17.66
CA LEU A 94 -7.83 9.87 -17.29
C LEU A 94 -8.54 10.86 -16.35
N GLY A 95 -7.81 11.78 -15.73
CA GLY A 95 -8.35 12.69 -14.69
C GLY A 95 -8.03 14.15 -14.90
N GLY A 96 -7.47 14.52 -16.06
CA GLY A 96 -7.03 15.87 -16.38
C GLY A 96 -5.68 16.21 -15.72
N PRO A 97 -4.64 16.58 -16.50
CA PRO A 97 -3.39 17.01 -15.92
C PRO A 97 -3.51 18.42 -15.33
N GLU A 98 -2.73 18.72 -14.28
CA GLU A 98 -2.55 20.09 -13.77
C GLU A 98 -1.86 20.97 -14.82
N GLU A 99 -0.93 20.39 -15.59
CA GLU A 99 -0.25 21.04 -16.71
C GLU A 99 -0.05 20.06 -17.88
N THR A 100 -0.41 20.46 -19.10
CA THR A 100 -0.17 19.65 -20.32
C THR A 100 1.27 19.83 -20.83
N ARG A 101 2.24 19.54 -19.97
CA ARG A 101 3.67 19.68 -20.26
C ARG A 101 4.42 18.43 -19.83
N LEU A 102 5.35 17.98 -20.67
CA LEU A 102 6.31 16.94 -20.32
C LEU A 102 7.72 17.52 -20.29
N LYS A 103 8.55 16.99 -19.40
CA LYS A 103 9.96 17.33 -19.29
C LYS A 103 10.75 16.03 -19.13
N GLY A 104 11.82 15.89 -19.92
CA GLY A 104 12.84 14.87 -19.69
C GLY A 104 13.77 15.29 -18.57
N LEU A 105 13.96 14.42 -17.59
CA LEU A 105 14.88 14.56 -16.47
C LEU A 105 16.11 13.67 -16.70
N ARG A 106 17.19 14.00 -15.99
CA ARG A 106 18.41 13.18 -15.97
C ARG A 106 18.39 12.09 -14.89
N GLU A 107 17.53 12.26 -13.88
CA GLU A 107 17.38 11.36 -12.75
C GLU A 107 15.90 11.00 -12.58
N PRO A 108 15.59 9.78 -12.08
CA PRO A 108 14.22 9.40 -11.81
C PRO A 108 13.69 10.08 -10.54
N ILE A 109 12.37 10.10 -10.40
CA ILE A 109 11.68 10.45 -9.15
C ILE A 109 10.88 9.22 -8.73
N LEU A 110 11.32 8.52 -7.68
CA LEU A 110 10.79 7.21 -7.26
C LEU A 110 10.19 7.20 -5.85
N ASN A 111 10.28 8.31 -5.13
CA ASN A 111 10.06 8.39 -3.69
C ASN A 111 9.17 9.58 -3.27
N VAL A 112 8.26 10.03 -4.14
CA VAL A 112 7.34 11.14 -3.84
C VAL A 112 5.91 10.64 -3.85
N LEU A 113 5.33 10.48 -2.65
CA LEU A 113 3.92 10.18 -2.46
C LEU A 113 3.11 11.49 -2.43
N SER A 114 2.03 11.54 -3.19
CA SER A 114 1.08 12.65 -3.15
C SER A 114 -0.17 12.20 -2.40
N LEU A 115 -0.23 12.52 -1.11
CA LEU A 115 -1.28 12.03 -0.23
C LEU A 115 -2.59 12.82 -0.30
N LYS A 116 -2.68 13.94 -1.05
CA LYS A 116 -3.84 14.89 -1.13
C LYS A 116 -5.09 14.47 -0.30
N GLY A 117 -5.01 14.64 1.04
CA GLY A 117 -6.12 14.40 1.97
C GLY A 117 -6.30 12.99 2.56
N SER A 118 -5.41 12.03 2.27
CA SER A 118 -5.42 10.67 2.80
C SER A 118 -4.27 10.44 3.77
N ALA A 119 -4.55 9.79 4.90
CA ALA A 119 -3.50 9.30 5.78
C ALA A 119 -2.89 8.04 5.15
N TYR A 120 -1.57 8.03 4.99
CA TYR A 120 -0.84 6.82 4.64
C TYR A 120 -0.84 5.81 5.80
N ALA A 121 -0.85 6.32 7.04
CA ALA A 121 -0.97 5.54 8.25
C ALA A 121 -2.42 5.10 8.54
N HIS A 122 -2.56 4.00 9.26
CA HIS A 122 -3.82 3.38 9.66
C HIS A 122 -4.42 3.97 10.95
N ARG A 123 -3.82 5.03 11.50
CA ARG A 123 -4.40 5.86 12.57
C ARG A 123 -4.48 7.30 12.14
N LYS A 124 -5.67 7.89 12.25
CA LYS A 124 -5.92 9.30 11.95
C LYS A 124 -5.79 10.16 13.20
N THR A 125 -5.59 11.45 12.99
CA THR A 125 -5.61 12.44 14.08
C THR A 125 -6.93 12.36 14.85
N GLY A 126 -6.83 12.15 16.16
CA GLY A 126 -7.98 12.05 17.07
C GLY A 126 -8.46 10.64 17.38
N GLU A 127 -8.07 9.63 16.59
CA GLU A 127 -8.42 8.22 16.86
C GLU A 127 -7.58 7.68 18.04
N ASN A 128 -8.25 7.11 19.03
CA ASN A 128 -7.69 6.44 20.20
C ASN A 128 -8.53 5.19 20.51
N LEU A 129 -7.97 4.02 20.20
CA LEU A 129 -8.61 2.75 20.51
C LEU A 129 -8.90 2.63 22.02
N ASP A 130 -10.17 2.39 22.36
CA ASP A 130 -10.64 2.23 23.74
C ASP A 130 -11.08 0.78 23.99
N LEU A 131 -10.23 0.03 24.70
CA LEU A 131 -10.46 -1.35 25.11
C LEU A 131 -10.96 -1.47 26.57
N SER A 132 -11.24 -0.36 27.26
CA SER A 132 -11.52 -0.36 28.71
C SER A 132 -12.76 -1.17 29.11
N ALA A 133 -13.73 -1.29 28.21
CA ALA A 133 -14.95 -2.09 28.40
C ALA A 133 -14.89 -3.47 27.72
N GLU A 134 -13.79 -3.80 27.06
CA GLU A 134 -13.63 -5.03 26.30
C GLU A 134 -12.96 -6.11 27.15
N ASN A 135 -13.45 -7.35 27.06
CA ASN A 135 -12.80 -8.50 27.70
C ASN A 135 -11.94 -9.25 26.67
N PRO A 136 -10.69 -9.60 26.98
CA PRO A 136 -9.86 -10.36 26.06
C PRO A 136 -10.45 -11.75 25.84
N ALA A 137 -10.60 -12.14 24.58
CA ALA A 137 -11.00 -13.47 24.16
C ALA A 137 -9.90 -14.51 24.37
N HIS A 138 -8.63 -14.07 24.35
CA HIS A 138 -7.46 -14.89 24.64
C HIS A 138 -6.33 -14.02 25.19
N THR A 139 -5.47 -14.61 26.03
CA THR A 139 -4.24 -13.98 26.53
C THR A 139 -3.12 -15.00 26.46
N GLY A 140 -1.92 -14.58 26.12
CA GLY A 140 -0.80 -15.51 26.05
C GLY A 140 0.55 -14.82 25.96
N SER A 141 1.58 -15.65 25.80
CA SER A 141 2.96 -15.22 25.58
C SER A 141 3.51 -15.97 24.37
N PHE A 142 4.09 -15.25 23.42
CA PHE A 142 4.84 -15.86 22.32
C PHE A 142 6.21 -16.32 22.80
N ASN A 143 6.70 -17.40 22.22
CA ASN A 143 8.07 -17.86 22.38
C ASN A 143 9.05 -16.86 21.75
N ALA A 144 10.27 -16.79 22.28
CA ALA A 144 11.35 -16.01 21.67
C ALA A 144 11.84 -16.67 20.37
N GLY A 145 12.50 -15.89 19.52
CA GLY A 145 13.09 -16.36 18.26
C GLY A 145 12.18 -16.21 17.05
N ASN A 146 12.69 -16.56 15.87
CA ASN A 146 11.97 -16.46 14.61
C ASN A 146 11.10 -17.69 14.34
N GLY A 147 10.23 -17.60 13.33
CA GLY A 147 9.39 -18.70 12.86
C GLY A 147 7.94 -18.64 13.36
N TRP A 148 7.09 -19.40 12.69
CA TRP A 148 5.64 -19.40 12.91
C TRP A 148 5.26 -19.91 14.31
N GLN A 149 4.33 -19.21 14.93
CA GLN A 149 3.72 -19.61 16.19
C GLN A 149 2.20 -19.71 16.03
N HIS A 150 1.65 -20.88 16.33
CA HIS A 150 0.24 -21.18 16.14
C HIS A 150 -0.48 -21.27 17.48
N VAL A 151 -1.59 -20.55 17.62
CA VAL A 151 -2.37 -20.47 18.85
C VAL A 151 -3.79 -20.91 18.57
N LYS A 152 -4.27 -21.90 19.32
CA LYS A 152 -5.67 -22.35 19.28
C LYS A 152 -6.44 -21.75 20.45
N PHE A 153 -7.65 -21.26 20.20
CA PHE A 153 -8.51 -20.72 21.25
C PHE A 153 -9.21 -21.80 22.07
N GLY A 154 -9.18 -23.06 21.63
CA GLY A 154 -9.91 -24.18 22.25
C GLY A 154 -11.42 -24.15 22.00
N LYS A 155 -11.94 -23.10 21.34
CA LYS A 155 -13.33 -22.96 20.89
C LYS A 155 -13.39 -22.13 19.61
N THR A 156 -14.38 -22.41 18.77
CA THR A 156 -14.68 -21.61 17.58
C THR A 156 -15.61 -20.46 17.95
N GLN A 157 -15.33 -19.25 17.45
CA GLN A 157 -16.16 -18.05 17.65
C GLN A 157 -16.39 -17.35 16.31
N VAL A 158 -17.61 -16.86 16.08
CA VAL A 158 -17.91 -16.07 14.88
C VAL A 158 -17.55 -14.61 15.13
N ILE A 159 -16.59 -14.09 14.37
CA ILE A 159 -16.00 -12.75 14.55
C ILE A 159 -16.02 -11.97 13.23
N ARG A 160 -15.97 -10.65 13.33
CA ARG A 160 -15.81 -9.71 12.23
C ARG A 160 -14.55 -8.85 12.38
N TYR A 161 -14.21 -8.50 13.61
CA TYR A 161 -13.05 -7.70 13.98
C TYR A 161 -12.13 -8.51 14.88
N PHE A 162 -10.83 -8.40 14.61
CA PHE A 162 -9.74 -9.01 15.37
C PHE A 162 -8.80 -7.90 15.85
N CYS A 163 -8.46 -7.88 17.13
CA CYS A 163 -7.51 -6.94 17.71
C CYS A 163 -6.45 -7.72 18.49
N LEU A 164 -5.17 -7.52 18.12
CA LEU A 164 -4.03 -8.00 18.88
C LEU A 164 -3.41 -6.83 19.63
N GLU A 165 -3.33 -6.92 20.94
CA GLU A 165 -2.67 -5.96 21.83
C GLU A 165 -1.37 -6.55 22.38
N SER A 166 -0.24 -5.99 21.97
CA SER A 166 1.09 -6.30 22.47
C SER A 166 1.37 -5.55 23.77
N LEU A 167 1.70 -6.27 24.83
CA LEU A 167 1.94 -5.71 26.16
C LEU A 167 3.42 -5.43 26.45
N ASN A 168 4.33 -6.23 25.88
CA ASN A 168 5.78 -6.08 26.00
C ASN A 168 6.52 -6.95 24.95
N THR A 169 7.84 -6.79 24.86
CA THR A 169 8.72 -7.63 24.03
C THR A 169 9.65 -8.52 24.86
N HIS A 170 10.28 -9.49 24.19
CA HIS A 170 11.41 -10.24 24.74
C HIS A 170 12.66 -9.38 24.96
N GLY A 171 12.81 -8.29 24.21
CA GLY A 171 13.96 -7.37 24.30
C GLY A 171 13.82 -6.29 25.38
N GLY A 172 12.62 -6.10 25.95
CA GLY A 172 12.31 -4.98 26.84
C GLY A 172 12.30 -3.62 26.14
N ASP A 173 12.33 -3.61 24.82
CA ASP A 173 12.20 -2.43 23.97
C ASP A 173 10.74 -1.94 23.90
N PRO A 174 10.51 -0.65 23.55
CA PRO A 174 9.16 -0.08 23.53
C PRO A 174 8.44 -0.34 22.20
N TYR A 175 8.80 -1.38 21.43
CA TYR A 175 8.28 -1.55 20.07
C TYR A 175 7.43 -2.81 19.92
N ALA A 176 6.64 -2.89 18.85
CA ALA A 176 6.04 -4.13 18.41
C ALA A 176 6.27 -4.30 16.91
N SER A 177 6.49 -5.53 16.48
CA SER A 177 6.62 -5.88 15.07
C SER A 177 5.93 -7.20 14.76
N ILE A 178 5.36 -7.30 13.56
CA ILE A 178 4.69 -8.51 13.09
C ILE A 178 4.94 -8.66 11.59
N ALA A 179 5.50 -9.78 11.16
CA ALA A 179 5.67 -10.09 9.74
C ALA A 179 4.35 -10.56 9.13
N GLU A 180 3.72 -11.57 9.72
CA GLU A 180 2.45 -12.10 9.22
C GLU A 180 1.49 -12.45 10.37
N LEU A 181 0.20 -12.23 10.12
CA LEU A 181 -0.93 -12.71 10.90
C LEU A 181 -1.85 -13.55 10.03
N GLU A 182 -2.25 -14.69 10.57
CA GLU A 182 -3.30 -15.52 9.99
C GLU A 182 -4.35 -15.83 11.04
N LEU A 183 -5.61 -15.93 10.62
CA LEU A 183 -6.66 -16.52 11.43
C LEU A 183 -6.99 -17.89 10.87
N SER A 184 -7.24 -18.86 11.73
CA SER A 184 -7.57 -20.22 11.33
C SER A 184 -8.99 -20.60 11.70
N GLY A 185 -9.64 -21.37 10.82
CA GLY A 185 -10.95 -21.96 11.07
C GLY A 185 -10.89 -23.10 12.09
N GLU A 186 -12.02 -23.76 12.31
CA GLU A 186 -12.11 -24.94 13.19
C GLU A 186 -11.24 -26.11 12.71
N ASP A 187 -11.06 -26.24 11.39
CA ASP A 187 -10.19 -27.24 10.78
C ASP A 187 -8.69 -26.91 10.93
N GLY A 188 -8.37 -25.78 11.56
CA GLY A 188 -7.01 -25.30 11.77
C GLY A 188 -6.35 -24.70 10.53
N LYS A 189 -7.08 -24.56 9.41
CA LYS A 189 -6.53 -23.98 8.18
C LYS A 189 -6.71 -22.45 8.16
N PRO A 190 -5.79 -21.72 7.52
CA PRO A 190 -5.93 -20.27 7.36
C PRO A 190 -7.21 -19.89 6.61
N VAL A 191 -7.90 -18.87 7.08
CA VAL A 191 -9.01 -18.26 6.35
C VAL A 191 -8.48 -17.26 5.31
N SER A 192 -9.26 -17.03 4.24
CA SER A 192 -8.88 -16.04 3.23
C SER A 192 -8.74 -14.64 3.85
N ARG A 193 -7.69 -13.93 3.43
CA ARG A 193 -7.37 -12.56 3.84
C ARG A 193 -7.72 -11.52 2.76
N GLN A 194 -8.32 -11.96 1.65
CA GLN A 194 -8.62 -11.12 0.48
C GLN A 194 -9.43 -9.85 0.79
N HIS A 195 -10.29 -9.92 1.80
CA HIS A 195 -11.16 -8.80 2.21
C HIS A 195 -10.74 -8.15 3.52
N TRP A 196 -9.57 -8.52 4.05
CA TRP A 196 -9.07 -7.92 5.27
C TRP A 196 -8.71 -6.46 5.07
N LYS A 197 -8.92 -5.68 6.14
CA LYS A 197 -8.53 -4.29 6.20
C LYS A 197 -7.99 -3.99 7.60
N VAL A 198 -6.79 -3.40 7.68
CA VAL A 198 -6.37 -2.75 8.93
C VAL A 198 -7.27 -1.53 9.13
N VAL A 199 -8.02 -1.53 10.22
CA VAL A 199 -8.88 -0.40 10.60
C VAL A 199 -8.21 0.51 11.63
N TYR A 200 -7.18 0.00 12.32
CA TYR A 200 -6.38 0.78 13.26
C TYR A 200 -5.02 0.12 13.49
N ALA A 201 -3.97 0.92 13.60
CA ALA A 201 -2.69 0.56 14.19
C ALA A 201 -2.22 1.74 15.04
N ASP A 202 -1.88 1.54 16.31
CA ASP A 202 -1.62 2.66 17.23
C ASP A 202 -0.43 3.53 16.80
N SER A 203 0.55 2.90 16.16
CA SER A 203 1.80 3.48 15.69
C SER A 203 2.39 2.68 14.53
N GLU A 204 3.03 3.36 13.59
CA GLU A 204 3.67 2.77 12.41
C GLU A 204 4.97 3.52 12.08
N GLU A 205 6.01 2.80 11.69
CA GLU A 205 7.18 3.39 11.05
C GLU A 205 6.97 3.50 9.53
N THR A 206 6.93 4.73 9.03
CA THR A 206 6.74 5.02 7.60
C THR A 206 7.74 6.04 7.04
N ASN A 207 8.74 6.48 7.81
CA ASN A 207 9.73 7.46 7.36
C ASN A 207 11.05 6.80 6.99
N ASP A 208 11.68 6.10 7.93
CA ASP A 208 12.97 5.44 7.70
C ASP A 208 12.82 4.08 7.00
N ALA A 209 11.60 3.52 7.03
CA ALA A 209 11.22 2.27 6.40
C ALA A 209 9.73 2.27 6.04
N ASN A 210 9.28 1.30 5.25
CA ASN A 210 7.86 1.10 4.92
C ASN A 210 7.27 -0.05 5.75
N ASN A 211 7.16 0.14 7.07
CA ASN A 211 6.68 -0.88 8.00
C ASN A 211 5.19 -0.68 8.34
N ILE A 212 4.40 -0.39 7.31
CA ILE A 212 2.96 -0.13 7.42
C ILE A 212 2.21 -1.38 7.90
N ALA A 213 1.14 -1.19 8.68
CA ALA A 213 0.40 -2.27 9.33
C ALA A 213 -0.22 -3.30 8.37
N SER A 214 -0.50 -2.93 7.12
CA SER A 214 -1.01 -3.86 6.11
C SER A 214 0.01 -4.93 5.70
N ASN A 215 1.30 -4.75 6.03
CA ASN A 215 2.33 -5.77 5.78
C ASN A 215 2.01 -7.10 6.49
N VAL A 216 1.22 -7.11 7.57
CA VAL A 216 0.90 -8.35 8.31
C VAL A 216 0.05 -9.37 7.53
N PHE A 217 -0.45 -9.03 6.34
CA PHE A 217 -1.22 -9.94 5.50
C PHE A 217 -0.93 -9.80 4.00
N ASP A 218 0.26 -9.33 3.64
CA ASP A 218 0.66 -9.17 2.24
C ASP A 218 1.25 -10.45 1.62
N LEU A 219 1.32 -11.55 2.39
CA LEU A 219 1.93 -12.83 2.02
C LEU A 219 3.45 -12.72 1.78
N GLN A 220 4.13 -11.77 2.42
CA GLN A 220 5.58 -11.60 2.34
C GLN A 220 6.20 -11.69 3.74
N GLU A 221 6.74 -12.86 4.10
CA GLU A 221 7.42 -13.07 5.40
C GLU A 221 8.65 -12.15 5.64
N SER A 222 9.11 -11.43 4.60
CA SER A 222 10.20 -10.45 4.69
C SER A 222 9.75 -9.03 4.99
N THR A 223 8.47 -8.71 4.78
CA THR A 223 7.90 -7.43 5.19
C THR A 223 7.32 -7.60 6.59
N PHE A 224 7.14 -6.49 7.30
CA PHE A 224 6.54 -6.51 8.63
C PHE A 224 5.93 -5.16 8.95
N TRP A 225 4.89 -5.16 9.78
CA TRP A 225 4.49 -4.00 10.55
C TRP A 225 5.53 -3.76 11.64
N HIS A 226 5.82 -2.50 11.93
CA HIS A 226 6.60 -2.09 13.10
C HIS A 226 6.05 -0.76 13.63
N THR A 227 5.97 -0.62 14.95
CA THR A 227 5.62 0.66 15.58
C THR A 227 6.69 1.73 15.29
N GLY A 228 6.33 3.01 15.36
CA GLY A 228 7.23 4.10 15.01
C GLY A 228 8.52 4.09 15.84
N TYR A 229 9.64 4.43 15.20
CA TYR A 229 10.92 4.62 15.90
C TYR A 229 11.70 5.86 15.44
N SER A 230 11.48 6.33 14.21
CA SER A 230 12.22 7.44 13.60
C SER A 230 11.79 8.82 14.11
N THR A 231 10.51 8.99 14.42
CA THR A 231 9.92 10.27 14.83
C THR A 231 9.44 10.25 16.27
N ILE A 232 8.64 9.24 16.61
CA ILE A 232 8.14 8.98 17.95
C ILE A 232 8.24 7.48 18.19
N ALA A 233 8.76 7.10 19.36
CA ALA A 233 8.79 5.73 19.87
C ALA A 233 7.83 5.61 21.06
N PRO A 234 6.51 5.48 20.82
CA PRO A 234 5.54 5.36 21.90
C PRO A 234 5.81 4.06 22.69
N PRO A 235 5.64 4.03 24.02
CA PRO A 235 5.78 2.80 24.79
C PRO A 235 4.57 1.88 24.56
N HIS A 236 4.73 0.60 24.93
CA HIS A 236 3.62 -0.33 25.07
C HIS A 236 2.50 0.21 25.98
N PRO A 237 1.24 -0.26 25.80
CA PRO A 237 0.83 -1.31 24.86
C PRO A 237 0.65 -0.82 23.41
N HIS A 238 0.81 -1.73 22.46
CA HIS A 238 0.58 -1.50 21.02
C HIS A 238 -0.56 -2.35 20.49
N GLN A 239 -1.34 -1.85 19.53
CA GLN A 239 -2.52 -2.52 19.01
C GLN A 239 -2.62 -2.44 17.50
N ILE A 240 -3.01 -3.57 16.89
CA ILE A 240 -3.46 -3.65 15.51
C ILE A 240 -4.88 -4.22 15.48
N VAL A 241 -5.77 -3.58 14.72
CA VAL A 241 -7.16 -3.99 14.53
C VAL A 241 -7.43 -4.27 13.06
N ILE A 242 -7.96 -5.46 12.78
CA ILE A 242 -8.29 -5.95 11.44
C ILE A 242 -9.80 -6.19 11.35
N ASP A 243 -10.43 -5.61 10.34
CA ASP A 243 -11.77 -6.00 9.86
C ASP A 243 -11.58 -7.14 8.85
N LEU A 244 -12.23 -8.28 9.08
CA LEU A 244 -12.12 -9.46 8.21
C LEU A 244 -12.89 -9.30 6.89
N GLY A 245 -13.73 -8.27 6.75
CA GLY A 245 -14.58 -8.03 5.58
C GLY A 245 -15.90 -8.82 5.59
N GLU A 246 -15.96 -9.89 6.37
CA GLU A 246 -17.12 -10.77 6.55
C GLU A 246 -17.08 -11.48 7.91
N ASP A 247 -18.23 -11.96 8.38
CA ASP A 247 -18.33 -12.76 9.60
C ASP A 247 -17.70 -14.14 9.36
N LYS A 248 -16.66 -14.50 10.12
CA LYS A 248 -15.95 -15.79 10.01
C LYS A 248 -15.94 -16.54 11.33
N ALA A 249 -16.10 -17.86 11.26
CA ALA A 249 -15.90 -18.77 12.39
C ALA A 249 -14.41 -19.06 12.56
N ILE A 250 -13.80 -18.57 13.64
CA ILE A 250 -12.35 -18.63 13.90
C ILE A 250 -12.08 -19.48 15.14
N GLY A 251 -11.15 -20.43 15.03
CA GLY A 251 -10.71 -21.33 16.09
C GLY A 251 -9.29 -21.06 16.60
N GLY A 252 -8.52 -20.21 15.91
CA GLY A 252 -7.17 -19.85 16.31
C GLY A 252 -6.56 -18.76 15.43
N PHE A 253 -5.28 -18.48 15.67
CA PHE A 253 -4.49 -17.57 14.87
C PHE A 253 -3.01 -18.00 14.82
N SER A 254 -2.30 -17.50 13.82
CA SER A 254 -0.86 -17.67 13.67
C SER A 254 -0.18 -16.30 13.69
N TYR A 255 0.99 -16.24 14.33
CA TYR A 255 1.86 -15.08 14.39
C TYR A 255 3.23 -15.46 13.84
N LEU A 256 3.73 -14.64 12.91
CA LEU A 256 5.12 -14.66 12.46
C LEU A 256 5.81 -13.36 12.89
N PRO A 257 6.86 -13.41 13.72
CA PRO A 257 7.68 -12.24 14.02
C PRO A 257 8.49 -11.82 12.78
N ARG A 258 9.08 -10.62 12.82
CA ARG A 258 10.08 -10.19 11.82
C ARG A 258 11.18 -11.27 11.63
N PRO A 259 11.74 -11.41 10.43
CA PRO A 259 12.64 -12.52 10.12
C PRO A 259 14.04 -12.36 10.71
N GLU A 260 14.48 -11.15 11.06
CA GLU A 260 15.85 -10.95 11.53
C GLU A 260 16.02 -11.32 13.01
N PRO A 261 17.13 -12.00 13.38
CA PRO A 261 17.43 -12.31 14.77
C PRO A 261 17.94 -11.07 15.52
N GLY A 262 17.60 -10.96 16.80
CA GLY A 262 18.14 -9.93 17.71
C GLY A 262 17.70 -8.50 17.37
N LYS A 263 16.65 -8.32 16.57
CA LYS A 263 16.06 -7.00 16.28
C LYS A 263 14.89 -6.68 17.23
N PRO A 264 14.61 -5.38 17.47
CA PRO A 264 13.51 -4.96 18.35
C PRO A 264 12.13 -5.33 17.80
N GLY A 265 11.11 -5.24 18.66
CA GLY A 265 9.70 -5.49 18.30
C GLY A 265 9.27 -6.95 18.41
N MET A 266 10.07 -7.83 19.02
CA MET A 266 9.72 -9.24 19.21
C MET A 266 8.70 -9.39 20.34
N ILE A 267 7.41 -9.35 20.01
CA ILE A 267 6.29 -9.42 20.96
C ILE A 267 6.42 -10.64 21.87
N LYS A 268 6.24 -10.44 23.18
CA LYS A 268 6.17 -11.51 24.18
C LYS A 268 4.75 -11.66 24.68
N ASP A 269 4.31 -10.84 25.64
CA ASP A 269 2.97 -10.97 26.23
C ASP A 269 1.94 -10.20 25.40
N TYR A 270 0.77 -10.82 25.17
CA TYR A 270 -0.30 -10.22 24.37
C TYR A 270 -1.69 -10.53 24.92
N LYS A 271 -2.64 -9.68 24.52
CA LYS A 271 -4.08 -9.93 24.65
C LYS A 271 -4.73 -9.92 23.27
N LEU A 272 -5.76 -10.73 23.11
CA LEU A 272 -6.56 -10.78 21.91
C LEU A 272 -8.00 -10.42 22.21
N TYR A 273 -8.56 -9.51 21.42
CA TYR A 273 -9.97 -9.15 21.47
C TYR A 273 -10.61 -9.44 20.12
N VAL A 274 -11.85 -9.95 20.15
CA VAL A 274 -12.60 -10.25 18.92
C VAL A 274 -14.04 -9.79 19.07
N LYS A 275 -14.63 -9.24 18.00
CA LYS A 275 -15.99 -8.70 18.02
C LYS A 275 -16.71 -8.94 16.70
N LYS A 276 -18.05 -8.86 16.74
CA LYS A 276 -18.88 -8.72 15.53
C LYS A 276 -19.11 -7.26 15.13
N SER A 277 -19.09 -6.35 16.09
CA SER A 277 -19.21 -4.91 15.87
C SER A 277 -17.84 -4.22 15.94
N PRO A 278 -17.70 -3.02 15.35
CA PRO A 278 -16.44 -2.27 15.42
C PRO A 278 -15.96 -2.04 16.87
N PHE A 279 -14.63 -1.93 17.02
CA PHE A 279 -14.04 -1.37 18.23
C PHE A 279 -14.26 0.14 18.28
N LYS A 280 -14.25 0.69 19.49
CA LYS A 280 -14.37 2.13 19.73
C LYS A 280 -12.99 2.77 19.50
N LEU A 281 -12.93 3.76 18.63
CA LEU A 281 -11.75 4.60 18.33
C LEU A 281 -11.97 6.03 18.82
#